data_AF-A0AAE7B013-F1
#
_entry.id   AF-A0AAE7B013-F1
#
_cell.length_a   1.000
_cell.length_b   1.000
_cell.length_c   1.000
_cell.angle_alpha   90.00
_cell.angle_beta   90.00
_cell.angle_gamma   90.00
#
_symmetry.space_group_name_H-M   'P 1'
#
loop_
_entity.id
_entity.type
_entity.pdbx_description
1 polymer ?
#
loop_
_entity_poly.entity_id
_entity_poly.type
_entity_poly.pdbx_seq_one_letter_code
_entity_poly.pdbx_strand_id
1 'polypeptide(L)'
;MKKLFFIFLFLSNIAFSLDLNNFEERKSVLEDVKSIVLYEESMAIAYENYILSNYSIPNLAQIKTLIGDLTTQISGITATLTLNNSAITKISYALNDTLEADDSIKALYESNTFRKRTYVRNNEVYFILEDVFAKHLYDLIKTNNGALQTCPNLVFIAPINCIENNHIYIGLTKKLENGLFVPNSYLMAYHIDKFKTGPIIITDDTSKHITENAFDSIPKGALLYDTNGVKYLKTLDGIEVLK
;
A
#
# COMPACT_ATOMS: atom_id res chain seq x y z
N MET A 1 62.08 46.70 8.39
CA MET A 1 61.96 45.52 9.29
C MET A 1 60.56 44.97 9.16
N LYS A 2 60.46 43.65 8.89
CA LYS A 2 59.36 42.73 9.24
C LYS A 2 57.96 43.05 8.68
N LYS A 3 57.19 42.12 8.14
CA LYS A 3 57.31 40.68 7.90
C LYS A 3 56.13 40.32 6.98
N LEU A 4 56.33 39.33 6.11
CA LEU A 4 55.26 38.56 5.48
C LEU A 4 54.14 38.24 6.48
N PHE A 5 52.88 38.38 6.04
CA PHE A 5 51.80 37.50 6.47
C PHE A 5 50.96 37.11 5.24
N PHE A 6 51.59 36.29 4.41
CA PHE A 6 50.85 35.31 3.63
C PHE A 6 50.60 34.11 4.56
N ILE A 7 49.46 33.44 4.34
CA ILE A 7 49.15 32.03 4.66
C ILE A 7 48.17 31.76 5.83
N PHE A 8 47.21 30.89 5.49
CA PHE A 8 46.34 30.06 6.34
C PHE A 8 44.96 30.60 6.80
N LEU A 9 44.13 31.03 5.84
CA LEU A 9 42.68 30.74 5.89
C LEU A 9 42.38 29.55 4.95
N PHE A 10 42.97 28.40 5.31
CA PHE A 10 42.62 27.08 4.78
C PHE A 10 42.42 26.14 5.97
N LEU A 11 41.62 26.58 6.94
CA LEU A 11 41.17 25.73 8.04
C LEU A 11 39.67 25.49 7.87
N SER A 12 39.43 24.29 7.35
CA SER A 12 38.30 23.42 7.63
C SER A 12 36.91 23.81 7.11
N ASN A 13 36.75 23.78 5.78
CA ASN A 13 35.77 22.85 5.23
C ASN A 13 36.48 21.52 5.00
N ILE A 14 36.85 20.82 6.08
CA ILE A 14 37.11 19.38 5.96
C ILE A 14 35.71 18.82 5.79
N ALA A 15 35.26 18.73 4.54
CA ALA A 15 34.29 17.72 4.20
C ALA A 15 34.98 16.41 4.61
N PHE A 16 34.58 15.85 5.75
CA PHE A 16 34.93 14.48 6.07
C PHE A 16 34.32 13.66 4.94
N SER A 17 35.14 13.32 3.96
CA SER A 17 34.76 12.39 2.92
C SER A 17 34.65 11.04 3.59
N LEU A 18 33.48 10.43 3.48
CA LEU A 18 33.23 9.05 3.89
C LEU A 18 34.33 8.14 3.30
N ASP A 19 35.14 7.51 4.14
CA ASP A 19 36.13 6.52 3.74
C ASP A 19 35.56 5.12 3.93
N LEU A 20 34.95 4.60 2.86
CA LEU A 20 34.39 3.24 2.85
C LEU A 20 35.43 2.12 3.01
N ASN A 21 36.73 2.45 2.99
CA ASN A 21 37.79 1.49 3.32
C ASN A 21 38.07 1.41 4.82
N ASN A 22 37.64 2.41 5.61
CA ASN A 22 37.71 2.36 7.05
C ASN A 22 36.63 1.42 7.59
N PHE A 23 37.04 0.46 8.43
CA PHE A 23 36.12 -0.54 8.97
C PHE A 23 34.99 0.06 9.81
N GLU A 24 35.28 1.03 10.69
CA GLU A 24 34.27 1.63 11.57
C GLU A 24 33.28 2.48 10.79
N GLU A 25 33.78 3.29 9.84
CA GLU A 25 32.91 4.08 8.97
C GLU A 25 32.02 3.17 8.11
N ARG A 26 32.59 2.10 7.53
CA ARG A 26 31.82 1.14 6.75
C ARG A 26 30.77 0.43 7.59
N LYS A 27 31.10 0.01 8.80
CA LYS A 27 30.14 -0.60 9.73
C LYS A 27 28.98 0.35 10.04
N SER A 28 29.27 1.61 10.35
CA SER A 28 28.25 2.63 10.59
C SER A 28 27.33 2.79 9.37
N VAL A 29 27.88 2.84 8.17
CA VAL A 29 27.10 2.96 6.92
C VAL A 29 26.18 1.74 6.72
N LEU A 30 26.63 0.53 7.03
CA LEU A 30 25.79 -0.67 6.90
C LEU A 30 24.64 -0.67 7.93
N GLU A 31 24.88 -0.19 9.15
CA GLU A 31 23.85 -0.02 10.18
C GLU A 31 22.82 1.05 9.78
N ASP A 32 23.28 2.13 9.17
CA ASP A 32 22.44 3.20 8.63
C ASP A 32 21.57 2.70 7.46
N VAL A 33 22.15 1.95 6.52
CA VAL A 33 21.41 1.32 5.40
C VAL A 33 20.35 0.37 5.93
N LYS A 34 20.67 -0.47 6.91
CA LYS A 34 19.67 -1.33 7.57
C LYS A 34 18.54 -0.50 8.18
N SER A 35 18.86 0.60 8.84
CA SER A 35 17.87 1.48 9.47
C SER A 35 16.93 2.13 8.45
N ILE A 36 17.46 2.56 7.29
CA ILE A 36 16.62 3.01 6.18
C ILE A 36 15.66 1.90 5.76
N VAL A 37 16.17 0.70 5.45
CA VAL A 37 15.33 -0.40 4.95
C VAL A 37 14.20 -0.73 5.94
N LEU A 38 14.50 -0.78 7.24
CA LEU A 38 13.48 -1.02 8.27
C LEU A 38 12.44 0.11 8.35
N TYR A 39 12.82 1.35 8.08
CA TYR A 39 11.85 2.44 7.98
C TYR A 39 10.95 2.31 6.76
N GLU A 40 11.51 1.96 5.59
CA GLU A 40 10.74 1.70 4.37
C GLU A 40 9.72 0.55 4.59
N GLU A 41 10.12 -0.49 5.31
CA GLU A 41 9.21 -1.56 5.74
C GLU A 41 8.09 -1.04 6.64
N SER A 42 8.41 -0.17 7.60
CA SER A 42 7.39 0.44 8.48
C SER A 42 6.39 1.30 7.71
N MET A 43 6.83 1.98 6.64
CA MET A 43 5.95 2.72 5.73
C MET A 43 4.98 1.79 5.01
N ALA A 44 5.45 0.66 4.48
CA ALA A 44 4.60 -0.32 3.80
C ALA A 44 3.57 -0.95 4.75
N ILE A 45 3.95 -1.23 6.01
CA ILE A 45 3.04 -1.73 7.04
C ILE A 45 1.97 -0.68 7.39
N ALA A 46 2.38 0.57 7.61
CA ALA A 46 1.45 1.65 7.92
C ALA A 46 0.49 1.93 6.74
N TYR A 47 0.98 1.80 5.51
CA TYR A 47 0.18 1.90 4.30
C TYR A 47 -0.94 0.86 4.25
N GLU A 48 -0.62 -0.41 4.45
CA GLU A 48 -1.62 -1.49 4.49
C GLU A 48 -2.63 -1.28 5.63
N ASN A 49 -2.16 -0.97 6.83
CA ASN A 49 -3.02 -0.73 8.00
C ASN A 49 -3.96 0.46 7.81
N TYR A 50 -3.49 1.51 7.13
CA TYR A 50 -4.33 2.67 6.82
C TYR A 50 -5.48 2.28 5.89
N ILE A 51 -5.22 1.50 4.82
CA ILE A 51 -6.25 1.01 3.91
C ILE A 51 -7.31 0.20 4.67
N LEU A 52 -6.85 -0.72 5.54
CA LEU A 52 -7.74 -1.57 6.35
C LEU A 52 -8.61 -0.77 7.32
N SER A 53 -8.07 0.32 7.87
CA SER A 53 -8.77 1.10 8.91
C SER A 53 -9.66 2.20 8.34
N ASN A 54 -9.28 2.79 7.20
CA ASN A 54 -9.91 4.00 6.65
C ASN A 54 -10.58 3.76 5.30
N TYR A 55 -10.49 2.56 4.73
CA TYR A 55 -11.07 2.21 3.43
C TYR A 55 -10.74 3.21 2.31
N SER A 56 -9.51 3.74 2.38
CA SER A 56 -8.98 4.80 1.51
C SER A 56 -7.48 4.63 1.32
N ILE A 57 -6.96 5.16 0.21
CA ILE A 57 -5.51 5.15 -0.06
C ILE A 57 -4.88 6.37 0.61
N PRO A 58 -3.89 6.19 1.51
CA PRO A 58 -3.26 7.31 2.18
C PRO A 58 -2.31 8.08 1.26
N ASN A 59 -2.11 9.35 1.61
CA ASN A 59 -0.98 10.14 1.14
C ASN A 59 0.20 10.05 2.12
N LEU A 60 1.34 10.63 1.73
CA LEU A 60 2.55 10.60 2.55
C LEU A 60 2.36 11.25 3.93
N ALA A 61 1.70 12.40 4.02
CA ALA A 61 1.53 13.11 5.28
C ALA A 61 0.79 12.25 6.33
N GLN A 62 -0.22 11.51 5.87
CA GLN A 62 -0.95 10.56 6.70
C GLN A 62 -0.07 9.41 7.18
N ILE A 63 0.77 8.84 6.31
CA ILE A 63 1.72 7.79 6.72
C ILE A 63 2.75 8.31 7.72
N LYS A 64 3.33 9.50 7.48
CA LYS A 64 4.28 10.12 8.40
C LYS A 64 3.70 10.40 9.78
N THR A 65 2.41 10.73 9.85
CA THR A 65 1.73 10.90 11.14
C THR A 65 1.62 9.59 11.92
N LEU A 66 1.54 8.44 11.22
CA LEU A 66 1.44 7.12 11.86
C LEU A 66 2.78 6.59 12.38
N ILE A 67 3.87 6.80 11.65
CA ILE A 67 5.17 6.18 11.96
C ILE A 67 6.24 7.17 12.44
N GLY A 68 6.00 8.48 12.31
CA GLY A 68 6.98 9.53 12.54
C GLY A 68 7.93 9.75 11.35
N ASP A 69 8.68 10.84 11.40
CA ASP A 69 9.77 11.07 10.46
C ASP A 69 11.02 10.29 10.92
N LEU A 70 11.65 9.59 9.97
CA LEU A 70 12.99 9.08 10.20
C LEU A 70 13.97 10.24 10.12
N THR A 71 14.46 10.70 11.26
CA THR A 71 15.64 11.58 11.31
C THR A 71 16.91 10.74 11.39
N THR A 72 17.15 9.85 10.43
CA THR A 72 18.47 9.21 10.31
C THR A 72 19.37 10.13 9.53
N GLN A 73 20.24 10.86 10.24
CA GLN A 73 21.39 11.49 9.62
C GLN A 73 22.43 10.41 9.36
N ILE A 74 22.40 9.83 8.17
CA ILE A 74 23.60 9.21 7.65
C ILE A 74 24.53 10.36 7.32
N SER A 75 25.76 10.33 7.81
CA SER A 75 26.74 11.35 7.49
C SER A 75 26.87 11.48 5.97
N GLY A 76 26.29 12.55 5.39
CA GLY A 76 26.30 12.79 3.94
C GLY A 76 25.09 12.28 3.13
N ILE A 77 24.02 11.77 3.73
CA ILE A 77 22.79 11.38 3.00
C ILE A 77 21.60 12.19 3.48
N THR A 78 21.29 13.23 2.72
CA THR A 78 19.95 13.81 2.74
C THR A 78 19.06 12.88 1.93
N ALA A 79 18.51 11.83 2.55
CA ALA A 79 17.54 10.95 1.90
C ALA A 79 16.28 11.78 1.62
N THR A 80 16.20 12.35 0.42
CA THR A 80 15.01 13.07 -0.02
C THR A 80 14.05 12.03 -0.59
N LEU A 81 13.24 11.44 0.29
CA LEU A 81 12.13 10.58 -0.11
C LEU A 81 11.19 11.40 -1.01
N THR A 82 11.37 11.26 -2.32
CA THR A 82 10.57 11.97 -3.31
C THR A 82 9.42 11.07 -3.65
N LEU A 83 8.29 11.33 -3.00
CA LEU A 83 7.10 10.51 -3.16
C LEU A 83 6.16 11.17 -4.15
N ASN A 84 5.65 10.38 -5.08
CA ASN A 84 4.66 10.86 -6.02
C ASN A 84 3.39 11.25 -5.24
N ASN A 85 2.93 12.49 -5.41
CA ASN A 85 1.79 13.07 -4.70
C ASN A 85 0.43 12.42 -5.02
N SER A 86 0.40 11.47 -5.97
CA SER A 86 -0.79 10.67 -6.28
C SER A 86 -0.64 9.28 -5.67
N ALA A 87 -1.38 9.00 -4.58
CA ALA A 87 -1.56 7.66 -3.99
C ALA A 87 -0.29 6.78 -3.95
N ILE A 88 0.47 6.83 -2.84
CA ILE A 88 1.75 6.12 -2.77
C ILE A 88 1.55 4.61 -2.88
N THR A 89 2.26 3.94 -3.78
CA THR A 89 2.43 2.47 -3.77
C THR A 89 3.91 2.09 -3.79
N LYS A 90 4.74 3.13 -3.84
CA LYS A 90 6.18 3.07 -3.95
C LYS A 90 6.77 4.35 -3.40
N ILE A 91 8.04 4.27 -3.06
CA ILE A 91 8.88 5.36 -2.59
C ILE A 91 10.15 5.43 -3.41
N SER A 92 10.81 6.59 -3.40
CA SER A 92 12.08 6.75 -4.11
C SER A 92 13.17 5.89 -3.49
N TYR A 93 14.12 5.47 -4.31
CA TYR A 93 15.37 4.87 -3.86
C TYR A 93 16.12 5.83 -2.94
N ALA A 94 16.67 5.31 -1.83
CA ALA A 94 17.19 6.14 -0.75
C ALA A 94 18.72 6.31 -0.75
N LEU A 95 19.48 5.41 -1.40
CA LEU A 95 20.93 5.58 -1.48
C LEU A 95 21.27 6.74 -2.43
N ASN A 96 22.32 7.49 -2.09
CA ASN A 96 22.90 8.47 -3.00
C ASN A 96 23.88 7.81 -3.97
N ASP A 97 24.31 8.55 -4.99
CA ASP A 97 25.21 8.06 -6.04
C ASP A 97 26.52 7.47 -5.47
N THR A 98 27.06 8.04 -4.38
CA THR A 98 28.29 7.56 -3.74
C THR A 98 28.12 6.18 -3.13
N LEU A 99 27.04 5.96 -2.38
CA LEU A 99 26.76 4.66 -1.76
C LEU A 99 26.24 3.65 -2.77
N GLU A 100 25.49 4.09 -3.78
CA GLU A 100 25.02 3.24 -4.87
C GLU A 100 26.19 2.68 -5.70
N ALA A 101 27.27 3.45 -5.84
CA ALA A 101 28.48 3.00 -6.54
C ALA A 101 29.29 1.92 -5.81
N ASP A 102 29.05 1.68 -4.51
CA ASP A 102 29.62 0.54 -3.79
C ASP A 102 28.71 -0.68 -3.92
N ASP A 103 29.15 -1.66 -4.70
CA ASP A 103 28.39 -2.89 -5.00
C ASP A 103 27.92 -3.64 -3.75
N SER A 104 28.69 -3.62 -2.67
CA SER A 104 28.35 -4.33 -1.43
C SER A 104 27.24 -3.64 -0.64
N ILE A 105 27.28 -2.30 -0.61
CA ILE A 105 26.28 -1.48 0.06
C ILE A 105 24.99 -1.50 -0.74
N LYS A 106 25.08 -1.35 -2.06
CA LYS A 106 23.94 -1.50 -2.98
C LYS A 106 23.29 -2.87 -2.84
N ALA A 107 24.08 -3.94 -2.90
CA ALA A 107 23.56 -5.30 -2.74
C ALA A 107 22.86 -5.49 -1.38
N LEU A 108 23.41 -4.94 -0.29
CA LEU A 108 22.76 -5.01 1.02
C LEU A 108 21.40 -4.28 1.01
N TYR A 109 21.35 -3.06 0.50
CA TYR A 109 20.14 -2.24 0.46
C TYR A 109 19.04 -2.88 -0.41
N GLU A 110 19.40 -3.45 -1.55
CA GLU A 110 18.44 -4.09 -2.47
C GLU A 110 18.06 -5.52 -2.04
N SER A 111 18.83 -6.15 -1.14
CA SER A 111 18.58 -7.52 -0.72
C SER A 111 17.29 -7.71 0.09
N ASN A 112 16.77 -8.93 0.04
CA ASN A 112 15.65 -9.37 0.87
C ASN A 112 16.03 -9.63 2.35
N THR A 113 17.27 -9.34 2.76
CA THR A 113 17.75 -9.61 4.12
C THR A 113 16.89 -8.91 5.18
N PHE A 114 16.53 -7.65 4.90
CA PHE A 114 15.70 -6.81 5.77
C PHE A 114 14.38 -6.41 5.13
N ARG A 115 14.11 -6.83 3.89
CA ARG A 115 12.88 -6.51 3.14
C ARG A 115 11.92 -7.69 3.12
N LYS A 116 10.70 -7.46 3.59
CA LYS A 116 9.58 -8.42 3.54
C LYS A 116 8.33 -7.80 2.94
N ARG A 117 8.09 -6.52 3.22
CA ARG A 117 6.94 -5.72 2.79
C ARG A 117 7.28 -4.76 1.66
N THR A 118 8.54 -4.69 1.26
CA THR A 118 9.01 -3.86 0.15
C THR A 118 9.90 -4.64 -0.81
N TYR A 119 10.06 -4.14 -2.03
CA TYR A 119 11.06 -4.63 -2.98
C TYR A 119 11.60 -3.51 -3.86
N VAL A 120 12.85 -3.64 -4.30
CA VAL A 120 13.47 -2.67 -5.21
C VAL A 120 13.25 -3.08 -6.66
N ARG A 121 12.83 -2.14 -7.50
CA ARG A 121 12.76 -2.32 -8.96
C ARG A 121 12.88 -0.96 -9.64
N ASN A 122 13.69 -0.87 -10.69
CA ASN A 122 13.85 0.35 -11.51
C ASN A 122 14.16 1.61 -10.66
N ASN A 123 15.05 1.49 -9.68
CA ASN A 123 15.42 2.57 -8.75
C ASN A 123 14.21 3.16 -7.98
N GLU A 124 13.26 2.30 -7.63
CA GLU A 124 12.13 2.62 -6.75
C GLU A 124 11.89 1.46 -5.79
N VAL A 125 11.35 1.77 -4.62
CA VAL A 125 10.99 0.78 -3.60
C VAL A 125 9.47 0.64 -3.60
N TYR A 126 8.97 -0.51 -4.03
CA TYR A 126 7.54 -0.82 -4.12
C TYR A 126 7.03 -1.48 -2.86
N PHE A 127 5.76 -1.22 -2.51
CA PHE A 127 5.11 -1.86 -1.37
C PHE A 127 4.42 -3.16 -1.76
N ILE A 128 4.45 -4.12 -0.84
CA ILE A 128 3.76 -5.40 -0.91
C ILE A 128 2.64 -5.37 0.13
N LEU A 129 1.40 -5.37 -0.34
CA LEU A 129 0.26 -5.72 0.50
C LEU A 129 0.34 -7.22 0.77
N GLU A 130 0.37 -7.63 2.03
CA GLU A 130 0.35 -9.05 2.42
C GLU A 130 -1.11 -9.50 2.61
N ASP A 131 -1.93 -8.66 3.24
CA ASP A 131 -3.31 -9.00 3.56
C ASP A 131 -4.19 -9.03 2.30
N VAL A 132 -4.86 -10.16 2.08
CA VAL A 132 -5.75 -10.37 0.93
C VAL A 132 -6.94 -9.42 0.93
N PHE A 133 -7.46 -9.07 2.11
CA PHE A 133 -8.53 -8.08 2.23
C PHE A 133 -8.03 -6.67 1.94
N ALA A 134 -6.81 -6.31 2.37
CA ALA A 134 -6.22 -5.02 2.02
C ALA A 134 -6.02 -4.88 0.50
N LYS A 135 -5.59 -5.94 -0.20
CA LYS A 135 -5.51 -5.97 -1.67
C LYS A 135 -6.87 -5.73 -2.31
N HIS A 136 -7.89 -6.43 -1.84
CA HIS A 136 -9.25 -6.27 -2.35
C HIS A 136 -9.77 -4.85 -2.15
N LEU A 137 -9.59 -4.27 -0.96
CA LEU A 137 -9.95 -2.88 -0.70
C LEU A 137 -9.18 -1.92 -1.62
N TYR A 138 -7.89 -2.12 -1.81
CA TYR A 138 -7.07 -1.32 -2.71
C TYR A 138 -7.63 -1.33 -4.15
N ASP A 139 -7.93 -2.51 -4.69
CA ASP A 139 -8.47 -2.67 -6.05
C ASP A 139 -9.84 -2.00 -6.18
N LEU A 140 -10.71 -2.14 -5.16
CA LEU A 140 -12.01 -1.46 -5.12
C LEU A 140 -11.88 0.05 -5.10
N ILE A 141 -11.00 0.61 -4.26
CA ILE A 141 -10.78 2.05 -4.17
C ILE A 141 -10.26 2.61 -5.49
N LYS A 142 -9.35 1.89 -6.16
CA LYS A 142 -8.83 2.25 -7.48
C LYS A 142 -9.92 2.22 -8.55
N THR A 143 -10.73 1.16 -8.57
CA THR A 143 -11.82 1.00 -9.53
C THR A 143 -12.91 2.06 -9.33
N ASN A 144 -13.22 2.38 -8.07
CA ASN A 144 -14.20 3.41 -7.69
C ASN A 144 -13.67 4.84 -7.86
N ASN A 145 -12.37 5.01 -8.12
CA ASN A 145 -11.68 6.29 -8.13
C ASN A 145 -11.93 7.13 -6.85
N GLY A 146 -12.01 6.46 -5.70
CA GLY A 146 -12.39 7.10 -4.45
C GLY A 146 -12.54 6.13 -3.29
N ALA A 147 -12.38 6.65 -2.09
CA ALA A 147 -12.57 5.91 -0.84
C ALA A 147 -13.97 5.28 -0.75
N LEU A 148 -14.09 4.14 -0.08
CA LEU A 148 -15.39 3.59 0.25
C LEU A 148 -15.99 4.41 1.39
N GLN A 149 -17.22 4.88 1.19
CA GLN A 149 -17.95 5.71 2.15
C GLN A 149 -19.13 4.94 2.73
N THR A 150 -19.70 5.46 3.81
CA THR A 150 -20.97 4.95 4.34
C THR A 150 -22.07 5.07 3.30
N CYS A 151 -22.89 4.03 3.15
CA CYS A 151 -24.00 4.05 2.20
C CYS A 151 -24.97 5.20 2.51
N PRO A 152 -25.43 5.98 1.51
CA PRO A 152 -26.44 7.01 1.70
C PRO A 152 -27.73 6.41 2.28
N ASN A 153 -28.38 7.18 3.15
CA ASN A 153 -29.68 6.82 3.71
C ASN A 153 -30.83 7.44 2.89
N LEU A 154 -30.86 7.11 1.60
CA LEU A 154 -31.85 7.58 0.63
C LEU A 154 -32.02 6.56 -0.52
N VAL A 155 -33.05 6.74 -1.35
CA VAL A 155 -33.25 5.95 -2.57
C VAL A 155 -32.29 6.42 -3.66
N PHE A 156 -31.51 5.49 -4.22
CA PHE A 156 -30.64 5.75 -5.36
C PHE A 156 -30.65 4.55 -6.31
N ILE A 157 -30.71 4.86 -7.61
CA ILE A 157 -30.73 3.89 -8.70
C ILE A 157 -29.38 3.78 -9.42
N ALA A 158 -28.50 4.76 -9.23
CA ALA A 158 -27.14 4.68 -9.73
C ALA A 158 -26.34 3.73 -8.80
N PRO A 159 -25.71 2.67 -9.34
CA PRO A 159 -24.92 1.75 -8.53
C PRO A 159 -23.75 2.44 -7.83
N ILE A 160 -23.57 2.18 -6.54
CA ILE A 160 -22.43 2.71 -5.76
C ILE A 160 -21.76 1.62 -4.94
N ASN A 161 -20.49 1.84 -4.62
CA ASN A 161 -19.74 1.01 -3.67
C ASN A 161 -19.72 1.71 -2.32
N CYS A 162 -20.18 1.04 -1.26
CA CYS A 162 -20.32 1.67 0.05
C CYS A 162 -20.36 0.66 1.20
N ILE A 163 -20.27 1.18 2.42
CA ILE A 163 -20.23 0.41 3.66
C ILE A 163 -21.52 0.65 4.45
N GLU A 164 -22.17 -0.41 4.91
CA GLU A 164 -23.37 -0.33 5.76
C GLU A 164 -23.43 -1.54 6.70
N ASN A 165 -23.58 -1.30 8.01
CA ASN A 165 -23.72 -2.35 9.03
C ASN A 165 -22.63 -3.43 8.97
N ASN A 166 -21.35 -3.03 8.90
CA ASN A 166 -20.19 -3.91 8.73
C ASN A 166 -20.19 -4.77 7.45
N HIS A 167 -21.04 -4.44 6.48
CA HIS A 167 -21.01 -5.02 5.15
C HIS A 167 -20.42 -4.04 4.16
N ILE A 168 -19.66 -4.56 3.21
CA ILE A 168 -19.27 -3.85 2.00
C ILE A 168 -20.22 -4.28 0.91
N TYR A 169 -20.85 -3.30 0.28
CA TYR A 169 -21.66 -3.49 -0.91
C TYR A 169 -20.95 -2.92 -2.14
N ILE A 170 -21.02 -3.65 -3.23
CA ILE A 170 -20.49 -3.26 -4.53
C ILE A 170 -21.65 -3.18 -5.53
N GLY A 171 -21.75 -2.05 -6.21
CA GLY A 171 -22.85 -1.78 -7.16
C GLY A 171 -24.23 -1.77 -6.52
N LEU A 172 -24.34 -1.31 -5.27
CA LEU A 172 -25.60 -1.22 -4.54
C LEU A 172 -26.54 -0.23 -5.21
N THR A 173 -27.83 -0.54 -5.21
CA THR A 173 -28.94 0.40 -5.35
C THR A 173 -29.88 0.24 -4.16
N LYS A 174 -30.60 1.29 -3.77
CA LYS A 174 -31.58 1.24 -2.67
C LYS A 174 -32.97 1.60 -3.14
N LYS A 175 -33.98 0.98 -2.52
CA LYS A 175 -35.41 1.30 -2.67
C LYS A 175 -36.02 1.65 -1.32
N LEU A 176 -37.20 2.26 -1.36
CA LEU A 176 -38.03 2.46 -0.18
C LEU A 176 -39.01 1.29 -0.06
N GLU A 177 -38.95 0.56 1.05
CA GLU A 177 -39.86 -0.55 1.34
C GLU A 177 -40.36 -0.40 2.79
N ASN A 178 -41.67 -0.37 2.99
CA ASN A 178 -42.31 -0.21 4.32
C ASN A 178 -41.76 0.99 5.13
N GLY A 179 -41.42 2.09 4.45
CA GLY A 179 -40.87 3.29 5.08
C GLY A 179 -39.39 3.21 5.45
N LEU A 180 -38.69 2.13 5.08
CA LEU A 180 -37.26 1.92 5.31
C LEU A 180 -36.49 1.91 3.99
N PHE A 181 -35.29 2.49 4.00
CA PHE A 181 -34.37 2.39 2.87
C PHE A 181 -33.64 1.06 2.94
N VAL A 182 -33.91 0.18 1.97
CA VAL A 182 -33.36 -1.18 1.93
C VAL A 182 -32.60 -1.42 0.62
N PRO A 183 -31.62 -2.36 0.60
CA PRO A 183 -31.00 -2.81 -0.63
C PRO A 183 -32.04 -3.25 -1.66
N ASN A 184 -31.90 -2.79 -2.89
CA ASN A 184 -32.72 -3.21 -4.03
C ASN A 184 -31.97 -4.21 -4.91
N SER A 185 -30.76 -3.84 -5.35
CA SER A 185 -29.86 -4.71 -6.12
C SER A 185 -28.42 -4.44 -5.72
N TYR A 186 -27.53 -5.41 -5.90
CA TYR A 186 -26.09 -5.26 -5.74
C TYR A 186 -25.36 -6.31 -6.57
N LEU A 187 -24.13 -6.02 -6.97
CA LEU A 187 -23.25 -7.00 -7.63
C LEU A 187 -22.69 -7.99 -6.61
N MET A 188 -22.31 -7.47 -5.45
CA MET A 188 -21.68 -8.23 -4.37
C MET A 188 -21.96 -7.56 -3.02
N ALA A 189 -22.15 -8.38 -2.00
CA ALA A 189 -22.25 -7.95 -0.61
C ALA A 189 -21.56 -8.97 0.30
N TYR A 190 -20.77 -8.50 1.26
CA TYR A 190 -20.17 -9.39 2.26
C TYR A 190 -19.92 -8.64 3.56
N HIS A 191 -19.99 -9.38 4.67
CA HIS A 191 -19.53 -8.88 5.96
C HIS A 191 -17.99 -8.80 5.94
N ILE A 192 -17.42 -7.71 6.44
CA ILE A 192 -15.96 -7.45 6.39
C ILE A 192 -15.15 -8.65 6.92
N ASP A 193 -15.51 -9.18 8.08
CA ASP A 193 -14.83 -10.34 8.70
C ASP A 193 -14.97 -11.66 7.92
N LYS A 194 -15.92 -11.73 6.99
CA LYS A 194 -16.22 -12.93 6.19
C LYS A 194 -15.61 -12.88 4.80
N PHE A 195 -14.93 -11.80 4.41
CA PHE A 195 -14.32 -11.72 3.08
C PHE A 195 -13.38 -12.90 2.76
N LYS A 196 -12.55 -13.32 3.72
CA LYS A 196 -11.61 -14.43 3.54
C LYS A 196 -12.25 -15.82 3.56
N THR A 197 -13.36 -15.98 4.28
CA THR A 197 -13.93 -17.30 4.62
C THR A 197 -15.33 -17.56 4.06
N GLY A 198 -15.98 -16.51 3.55
CA GLY A 198 -17.37 -16.53 3.13
C GLY A 198 -18.37 -16.56 4.31
N PRO A 199 -19.67 -16.45 3.99
CA PRO A 199 -20.22 -16.33 2.64
C PRO A 199 -20.08 -14.91 2.06
N ILE A 200 -19.78 -14.83 0.78
CA ILE A 200 -19.92 -13.59 -0.03
C ILE A 200 -21.17 -13.77 -0.88
N ILE A 201 -22.10 -12.81 -0.81
CA ILE A 201 -23.31 -12.81 -1.62
C ILE A 201 -23.02 -12.09 -2.94
N ILE A 202 -23.43 -12.67 -4.06
CA ILE A 202 -23.26 -12.11 -5.41
C ILE A 202 -24.61 -12.02 -6.12
N THR A 203 -24.67 -11.24 -7.20
CA THR A 203 -25.84 -11.23 -8.10
C THR A 203 -26.07 -12.61 -8.72
N ASP A 204 -27.33 -12.97 -8.93
CA ASP A 204 -27.73 -14.16 -9.70
C ASP A 204 -27.60 -13.99 -11.22
N ASP A 205 -27.30 -12.77 -11.69
CA ASP A 205 -26.98 -12.49 -13.09
C ASP A 205 -25.57 -13.02 -13.44
N THR A 206 -25.52 -14.29 -13.85
CA THR A 206 -24.28 -14.99 -14.22
C THR A 206 -23.49 -14.33 -15.34
N SER A 207 -24.11 -13.50 -16.18
CA SER A 207 -23.38 -12.76 -17.22
C SER A 207 -22.38 -11.78 -16.62
N LYS A 208 -22.70 -11.21 -15.46
CA LYS A 208 -21.85 -10.25 -14.75
C LYS A 208 -20.66 -10.90 -14.05
N HIS A 209 -20.74 -12.20 -13.76
CA HIS A 209 -19.64 -12.92 -13.10
C HIS A 209 -18.36 -12.94 -13.95
N ILE A 210 -18.50 -12.70 -15.25
CA ILE A 210 -17.41 -12.69 -16.24
C ILE A 210 -17.03 -11.26 -16.64
N THR A 211 -18.01 -10.35 -16.73
CA THR A 211 -17.79 -9.00 -17.29
C THR A 211 -17.42 -7.95 -16.26
N GLU A 212 -17.73 -8.16 -14.98
CA GLU A 212 -17.48 -7.18 -13.93
C GLU A 212 -16.15 -7.43 -13.22
N ASN A 213 -15.19 -6.52 -13.39
CA ASN A 213 -13.85 -6.59 -12.77
C ASN A 213 -13.89 -6.60 -11.22
N ALA A 214 -15.02 -6.22 -10.62
CA ALA A 214 -15.22 -6.32 -9.17
C ALA A 214 -15.02 -7.74 -8.63
N PHE A 215 -15.23 -8.77 -9.46
CA PHE A 215 -15.04 -10.17 -9.08
C PHE A 215 -13.58 -10.65 -9.20
N ASP A 216 -12.67 -9.88 -9.80
CA ASP A 216 -11.27 -10.27 -10.00
C ASP A 216 -10.46 -10.24 -8.71
N SER A 217 -10.83 -9.33 -7.81
CA SER A 217 -10.18 -9.15 -6.51
C SER A 217 -10.70 -10.09 -5.43
N ILE A 218 -11.67 -10.97 -5.74
CA ILE A 218 -12.12 -12.04 -4.83
C ILE A 218 -11.00 -13.09 -4.69
N PRO A 219 -10.72 -13.59 -3.48
CA PRO A 219 -9.73 -14.63 -3.27
C PRO A 219 -10.14 -15.93 -3.97
N LYS A 220 -9.17 -16.57 -4.62
CA LYS A 220 -9.33 -17.93 -5.15
C LYS A 220 -9.66 -18.89 -4.00
N GLY A 221 -10.61 -19.79 -4.22
CA GLY A 221 -11.15 -20.69 -3.22
C GLY A 221 -12.27 -20.10 -2.34
N ALA A 222 -12.63 -18.82 -2.52
CA ALA A 222 -13.75 -18.22 -1.80
C ALA A 222 -15.08 -18.87 -2.17
N LEU A 223 -15.91 -19.14 -1.15
CA LEU A 223 -17.28 -19.60 -1.30
C LEU A 223 -18.22 -18.41 -1.50
N LEU A 224 -18.91 -18.41 -2.63
CA LEU A 224 -19.88 -17.38 -3.00
C LEU A 224 -21.28 -18.00 -3.03
N TYR A 225 -22.30 -17.17 -2.81
CA TYR A 225 -23.70 -17.55 -2.92
C TYR A 225 -24.43 -16.48 -3.71
N ASP A 226 -25.28 -16.86 -4.65
CA ASP A 226 -26.17 -15.86 -5.25
C ASP A 226 -27.36 -15.54 -4.35
N THR A 227 -28.15 -14.55 -4.74
CA THR A 227 -29.37 -14.13 -4.04
C THR A 227 -30.45 -15.22 -3.97
N ASN A 228 -30.35 -16.27 -4.77
CA ASN A 228 -31.24 -17.43 -4.75
C ASN A 228 -30.67 -18.60 -3.91
N GLY A 229 -29.48 -18.44 -3.33
CA GLY A 229 -28.81 -19.43 -2.50
C GLY A 229 -28.01 -20.48 -3.28
N VAL A 230 -27.83 -20.32 -4.60
CA VAL A 230 -26.95 -21.21 -5.39
C VAL A 230 -25.51 -20.95 -4.96
N LYS A 231 -24.76 -22.02 -4.77
CA LYS A 231 -23.37 -21.97 -4.28
C LYS A 231 -22.39 -21.94 -5.45
N TYR A 232 -21.36 -21.11 -5.32
CA TYR A 232 -20.28 -20.99 -6.30
C TYR A 232 -18.90 -21.02 -5.61
N LEU A 233 -17.87 -21.29 -6.39
CA LEU A 233 -16.46 -21.24 -6.00
C LEU A 233 -15.71 -20.29 -6.94
N LYS A 234 -14.90 -19.39 -6.37
CA LYS A 234 -13.94 -18.62 -7.17
C LYS A 234 -12.74 -19.50 -7.53
N THR A 235 -12.56 -19.82 -8.81
CA THR A 235 -11.43 -20.61 -9.34
C THR A 235 -10.37 -19.71 -9.97
N LEU A 236 -9.37 -20.31 -10.64
CA LEU A 236 -8.40 -19.57 -11.45
C LEU A 236 -9.04 -18.96 -12.70
N ASP A 237 -10.03 -19.65 -13.26
CA ASP A 237 -10.64 -19.31 -14.55
C ASP A 237 -11.91 -18.46 -14.41
N GLY A 238 -12.53 -18.44 -13.23
CA GLY A 238 -13.71 -17.62 -13.01
C GLY A 238 -14.50 -17.96 -11.75
N ILE A 239 -15.81 -17.73 -11.79
CA ILE A 239 -16.76 -18.14 -10.77
C ILE A 239 -17.51 -19.36 -11.32
N GLU A 240 -17.41 -20.48 -10.62
CA GLU A 240 -18.00 -21.75 -11.05
C GLU A 240 -19.08 -22.23 -10.08
N VAL A 241 -20.16 -22.81 -10.61
CA VAL A 241 -21.25 -23.37 -9.80
C VAL A 241 -20.76 -24.63 -9.07
N LEU A 242 -20.95 -24.69 -7.76
CA LEU A 242 -20.74 -25.88 -6.96
C LEU A 242 -22.03 -26.71 -6.91
N LYS A 243 -22.02 -27.86 -7.60
CA LYS A 243 -23.09 -28.85 -7.58
C LYS A 243 -23.03 -29.73 -6.33
#